data_AF-A0A4P6FNX9-F1
#
_entry.id   AF-A0A4P6FNX9-F1
#
_cell.length_a   1.000
_cell.length_b   1.000
_cell.length_c   1.000
_cell.angle_alpha   90.00
_cell.angle_beta   90.00
_cell.angle_gamma   90.00
#
_symmetry.space_group_name_H-M   'P 1'
#
loop_
_entity.id
_entity.type
_entity.pdbx_description
1 polymer ?
#
loop_
_entity_poly.entity_id
_entity_poly.type
_entity_poly.pdbx_seq_one_letter_code
_entity_poly.pdbx_strand_id
1 'polypeptide(L)'
;MSIALRDGVIHFEGRCGIEEAEALLGHLSVPGVRVDLDACEHLHTALLQALMASGVPVQGKPCGFIADWVLPLLSEAAAPSDTG
;
A
#
# COMPACT_ATOMS: atom_id res chain seq x y z
N MET A 1 1.27 10.41 12.25
CA MET A 1 0.47 9.51 11.41
C MET A 1 1.00 9.67 10.01
N SER A 2 1.62 8.62 9.50
CA SER A 2 2.24 8.54 8.18
C SER A 2 1.31 7.92 7.13
N ILE A 3 0.14 7.43 7.56
CA ILE A 3 -0.93 6.93 6.70
C ILE A 3 -2.20 7.77 6.91
N ALA A 4 -2.83 8.20 5.82
CA ALA A 4 -4.12 8.90 5.87
C ALA A 4 -5.01 8.60 4.66
N LEU A 5 -6.31 8.39 4.88
CA LEU A 5 -7.33 8.31 3.83
C LEU A 5 -7.85 9.71 3.47
N ARG A 6 -7.71 10.11 2.20
CA ARG A 6 -8.23 11.38 1.65
C ARG A 6 -8.85 11.12 0.28
N ASP A 7 -10.10 11.53 0.07
CA ASP A 7 -10.80 11.41 -1.22
C ASP A 7 -10.76 9.99 -1.84
N GLY A 8 -10.85 8.95 -0.99
CA GLY A 8 -10.80 7.55 -1.42
C GLY A 8 -9.38 7.03 -1.74
N VAL A 9 -8.34 7.77 -1.39
CA VAL A 9 -6.94 7.38 -1.58
C VAL A 9 -6.23 7.32 -0.23
N ILE A 10 -5.57 6.20 0.06
CA ILE A 10 -4.76 5.98 1.24
C ILE A 10 -3.33 6.45 0.89
N HIS A 11 -2.92 7.58 1.45
CA HIS A 11 -1.59 8.14 1.24
C HIS A 11 -0.61 7.63 2.29
N PHE A 12 0.56 7.19 1.84
CA PHE A 12 1.69 6.82 2.68
C PHE A 12 2.79 7.88 2.53
N GLU A 13 3.19 8.51 3.63
CA GLU A 13 4.14 9.63 3.64
C GLU A 13 5.31 9.37 4.61
N GLY A 14 6.54 9.47 4.11
CA GLY A 14 7.76 9.27 4.89
C GLY A 14 7.94 7.83 5.35
N ARG A 15 8.17 7.63 6.65
CA ARG A 15 8.44 6.32 7.25
C ARG A 15 7.18 5.73 7.87
N CYS A 16 6.64 4.69 7.25
CA CYS A 16 5.44 3.98 7.70
C CYS A 16 5.84 2.72 8.49
N GLY A 17 5.71 2.81 9.82
CA GLY A 17 6.05 1.75 10.78
C GLY A 17 4.91 0.80 11.10
N ILE A 18 5.16 -0.17 11.99
CA ILE A 18 4.16 -1.15 12.44
C ILE A 18 2.98 -0.49 13.16
N GLU A 19 3.20 0.69 13.75
CA GLU A 19 2.22 1.47 14.50
C GLU A 19 1.03 1.90 13.64
N GLU A 20 1.20 1.95 12.31
CA GLU A 20 0.16 2.36 11.37
C GLU A 20 -0.73 1.19 10.90
N ALA A 21 -0.44 -0.05 11.33
CA ALA A 21 -1.12 -1.25 10.82
C ALA A 21 -2.63 -1.26 11.07
N GLU A 22 -3.07 -0.86 12.26
CA GLU A 22 -4.49 -0.79 12.59
C GLU A 22 -5.23 0.26 11.75
N ALA A 23 -4.63 1.46 11.59
CA ALA A 23 -5.18 2.52 10.76
C ALA A 23 -5.30 2.08 9.29
N LEU A 24 -4.28 1.41 8.76
CA LEU A 24 -4.29 0.86 7.41
C LEU A 24 -5.42 -0.15 7.21
N LEU A 25 -5.60 -1.11 8.13
CA LEU A 25 -6.68 -2.10 8.05
C LEU A 25 -8.06 -1.44 8.05
N GLY A 26 -8.24 -0.40 8.89
CA GLY A 26 -9.45 0.42 8.90
C GLY A 26 -9.72 1.09 7.55
N HIS A 27 -8.70 1.64 6.92
CA HIS A 27 -8.82 2.28 5.61
C HIS A 27 -9.07 1.30 4.47
N LEU A 28 -8.39 0.14 4.47
CA LEU A 28 -8.57 -0.91 3.46
C LEU A 28 -9.97 -1.54 3.48
N SER A 29 -10.69 -1.41 4.61
CA SER A 29 -12.08 -1.86 4.73
C SER A 29 -13.07 -0.97 3.96
N VAL A 30 -12.65 0.21 3.51
CA VAL A 30 -13.49 1.13 2.75
C VAL A 30 -13.57 0.67 1.28
N PRO A 31 -14.78 0.43 0.72
CA PRO A 31 -14.91 -0.05 -0.66
C PRO A 31 -14.36 0.94 -1.69
N GLY A 32 -13.62 0.43 -2.68
CA GLY A 32 -13.15 1.21 -3.82
C GLY A 32 -11.96 2.14 -3.55
N VAL A 33 -11.30 1.99 -2.39
CA VAL A 33 -10.07 2.73 -2.10
C VAL A 33 -8.91 2.36 -3.01
N ARG A 34 -7.99 3.30 -3.15
CA ARG A 34 -6.68 3.12 -3.79
C ARG A 34 -5.57 3.49 -2.82
N VAL A 35 -4.35 3.05 -3.10
CA VAL A 35 -3.17 3.34 -2.28
C VAL A 35 -2.19 4.16 -3.09
N ASP A 36 -1.65 5.22 -2.50
CA ASP A 36 -0.61 6.07 -3.06
C ASP A 36 0.67 5.98 -2.24
N LEU A 37 1.76 5.54 -2.88
CA LEU A 37 3.07 5.37 -2.27
C LEU A 37 4.08 6.44 -2.72
N ASP A 38 3.68 7.49 -3.46
CA ASP A 38 4.61 8.47 -4.06
C ASP A 38 5.57 9.10 -3.04
N ALA A 39 5.06 9.43 -1.85
CA ALA A 39 5.82 10.02 -0.76
C ALA A 39 6.34 9.01 0.27
N CYS A 40 6.23 7.70 0.02
CA CYS A 40 6.67 6.66 0.95
C CYS A 40 8.18 6.43 0.81
N GLU A 41 8.90 6.55 1.92
CA GLU A 41 10.35 6.33 2.00
C GLU A 41 10.69 4.99 2.66
N HIS A 42 9.83 4.52 3.56
CA HIS A 42 9.98 3.22 4.22
C HIS A 42 8.62 2.61 4.54
N LEU A 43 8.47 1.32 4.22
CA LEU A 43 7.26 0.56 4.47
C LEU A 43 7.60 -0.66 5.34
N HIS A 44 6.99 -0.74 6.53
CA HIS A 44 7.12 -1.92 7.37
C HIS A 44 6.49 -3.16 6.69
N THR A 45 7.07 -4.33 6.90
CA THR A 45 6.67 -5.58 6.22
C THR A 45 5.22 -5.98 6.49
N ALA A 46 4.71 -5.73 7.71
CA ALA A 46 3.30 -5.96 8.03
C ALA A 46 2.33 -5.10 7.20
N LEU A 47 2.71 -3.85 6.89
CA LEU A 47 1.91 -2.98 6.02
C LEU A 47 1.94 -3.49 4.57
N LEU A 48 3.10 -3.92 4.09
CA LEU A 48 3.24 -4.58 2.79
C LEU A 48 2.33 -5.81 2.68
N GLN A 49 2.32 -6.68 3.69
CA GLN A 49 1.48 -7.87 3.71
C GLN A 49 -0.02 -7.52 3.67
N ALA A 50 -0.44 -6.50 4.43
CA ALA A 50 -1.82 -6.02 4.40
C ALA A 50 -2.21 -5.49 3.00
N LEU A 51 -1.32 -4.72 2.36
CA LEU A 51 -1.53 -4.23 1.00
C LEU A 51 -1.66 -5.38 -0.01
N MET A 52 -0.74 -6.35 0.02
CA MET A 52 -0.78 -7.53 -0.85
C MET A 52 -2.08 -8.34 -0.65
N ALA A 53 -2.50 -8.57 0.59
CA ALA A 53 -3.71 -9.34 0.89
C ALA A 53 -4.99 -8.62 0.47
N SER A 54 -4.98 -7.28 0.46
CA SER A 54 -6.14 -6.48 0.08
C SER A 54 -6.40 -6.43 -1.43
N GLY A 55 -5.36 -6.63 -2.25
CA GLY A 55 -5.44 -6.51 -3.71
C GLY A 55 -5.86 -5.12 -4.21
N VAL A 56 -5.83 -4.09 -3.36
CA VAL A 56 -6.24 -2.75 -3.76
C VAL A 56 -5.26 -2.15 -4.78
N PRO A 57 -5.74 -1.37 -5.76
CA PRO A 57 -4.85 -0.73 -6.72
C PRO A 57 -3.86 0.21 -6.04
N VAL A 58 -2.59 0.07 -6.40
CA VAL A 58 -1.48 0.91 -5.92
C VAL A 58 -1.01 1.83 -7.03
N GLN A 59 -0.78 3.10 -6.70
CA GLN A 59 -0.23 4.14 -7.57
C GLN A 59 0.94 4.86 -6.90
N GLY A 60 1.56 5.78 -7.65
CA GLY A 60 2.71 6.59 -7.21
C GLY A 60 4.03 6.13 -7.82
N LYS A 61 5.07 6.95 -7.67
CA LYS A 61 6.43 6.67 -8.13
C LYS A 61 7.45 6.90 -7.00
N PRO A 62 7.39 6.09 -5.92
CA PRO A 62 8.44 6.09 -4.90
C PRO A 62 9.81 5.82 -5.51
N CYS A 63 10.86 6.03 -4.72
CA CYS A 63 12.25 5.76 -5.11
C CYS A 63 12.91 4.68 -4.23
N GLY A 64 14.07 4.20 -4.68
CA GLY A 64 14.89 3.25 -3.93
C GLY A 64 14.21 1.90 -3.68
N PHE A 65 14.37 1.35 -2.48
CA PHE A 65 13.90 -0.01 -2.13
C PHE A 65 12.41 -0.24 -2.44
N ILE A 66 11.56 0.77 -2.22
CA ILE A 66 10.13 0.64 -2.47
C ILE A 66 9.86 0.52 -3.97
N ALA A 67 10.53 1.32 -4.79
CA ALA A 67 10.41 1.25 -6.24
C ALA A 67 10.93 -0.08 -6.79
N ASP A 68 12.10 -0.49 -6.32
CA ASP A 68 12.86 -1.61 -6.89
C ASP A 68 12.30 -2.97 -6.47
N TRP A 69 11.73 -3.08 -5.26
CA TRP A 69 11.35 -4.37 -4.67
C TRP A 69 9.91 -4.45 -4.18
N VAL A 70 9.31 -3.34 -3.72
CA VAL A 70 7.96 -3.36 -3.14
C VAL A 70 6.88 -3.23 -4.21
N LEU A 71 7.01 -2.25 -5.11
CA LEU A 71 6.03 -2.04 -6.18
C LEU A 71 5.82 -3.27 -7.09
N PRO A 72 6.86 -4.03 -7.50
CA PRO A 72 6.65 -5.24 -8.29
C PRO A 72 5.78 -6.28 -7.57
N LEU A 73 6.01 -6.52 -6.27
CA LEU A 73 5.24 -7.48 -5.47
C LEU A 73 3.76 -7.08 -5.34
N LEU A 74 3.50 -5.78 -5.19
CA LEU A 74 2.13 -5.25 -5.13
C LEU A 74 1.42 -5.34 -6.49
N SER A 75 2.16 -5.19 -7.58
CA SER A 75 1.62 -5.31 -8.94
C SER A 75 1.26 -6.77 -9.28
N GLU A 76 2.08 -7.73 -8.85
CA GLU A 76 1.80 -9.16 -8.98
C GLU A 76 0.58 -9.58 -8.16
N ALA A 77 0.46 -9.10 -6.92
CA ALA A 77 -0.68 -9.41 -6.05
C ALA A 77 -2.01 -8.86 -6.57
N ALA A 78 -1.99 -7.73 -7.30
CA ALA A 78 -3.18 -7.12 -7.90
C ALA A 78 -3.58 -7.74 -9.25
N ALA A 79 -2.71 -8.54 -9.87
CA ALA A 79 -3.05 -9.22 -11.11
C ALA A 79 -4.13 -10.28 -10.83
N PRO A 80 -5.19 -10.37 -11.64
CA PRO A 80 -6.16 -11.44 -11.51
C PRO A 80 -5.42 -12.77 -11.69
N SER A 81 -5.47 -13.61 -10.65
CA SER A 81 -4.99 -14.98 -10.74
C SER A 81 -5.81 -15.70 -11.82
N ASP A 82 -5.21 -15.88 -12.99
CA ASP A 82 -5.73 -16.75 -14.04
C ASP A 82 -5.80 -18.17 -13.47
N THR A 83 -6.96 -18.50 -12.91
CA THR A 83 -7.28 -19.83 -12.43
C THR A 83 -7.92 -20.54 -13.61
N GLY A 84 -7.08 -21.13 -14.45
CA GLY A 84 -7.49 -22.12 -15.43
C GLY A 84 -7.92 -23.44 -14.79
#